data_AF-A0A2H4Y9E5-F1
#
_entry.id   AF-A0A2H4Y9E5-F1
#
_cell.length_a   1.000
_cell.length_b   1.000
_cell.length_c   1.000
_cell.angle_alpha   90.00
_cell.angle_beta   90.00
_cell.angle_gamma   90.00
#
_symmetry.space_group_name_H-M   'P 1'
#
loop_
_entity.id
_entity.type
_entity.pdbx_description
1 polymer ?
#
loop_
_entity_poly.entity_id
_entity_poly.type
_entity_poly.pdbx_seq_one_letter_code
_entity_poly.pdbx_strand_id
1 'polypeptide(L)'
;METKFGKEWGSNQQADDIQATTTKYLRLGTAQNPRKMEMAKVGAEITKKRGLQAYDPLLHLAGIPLGQRQLTPYTLGGTDIVCDGDDLHYVNNSAMQQEWDDIRRTCVVGMDLAHETLEKRLGKEVTPESINYYLEVLNHAMPGAAIVQEMMVETHPALVDDCYVKVFTGDDALKDELDPQFVIDIDKMFRPDHAAQIKASIGKATFQAVHIPTVVSRTADGGQTSRWMAMQVGMSFISAYHMCAGEAAVADLAFTAKHAGLIEMSEMLPARRARG
;
A
#
# COMPACT_ATOMS: atom_id res chain seq x y z
N MET A 1 -18.38 6.95 25.15
CA MET A 1 -19.30 8.12 25.24
C MET A 1 -18.87 9.09 26.32
N GLU A 2 -18.56 8.61 27.53
CA GLU A 2 -18.03 9.44 28.63
C GLU A 2 -16.80 10.26 28.24
N THR A 3 -15.81 9.67 27.58
CA THR A 3 -14.63 10.43 27.08
C THR A 3 -14.99 11.50 26.06
N LYS A 4 -16.01 11.26 25.23
CA LYS A 4 -16.40 12.17 24.15
C LYS A 4 -17.25 13.34 24.64
N PHE A 5 -18.18 13.08 25.56
CA PHE A 5 -19.21 14.05 25.98
C PHE A 5 -19.20 14.36 27.47
N GLY A 6 -18.63 13.52 28.32
CA GLY A 6 -18.57 13.74 29.77
C GLY A 6 -17.25 14.36 30.27
N LYS A 7 -16.29 14.59 29.38
CA LYS A 7 -14.97 15.15 29.71
C LYS A 7 -14.59 16.26 28.74
N GLU A 8 -13.85 17.24 29.25
CA GLU A 8 -13.33 18.34 28.46
C GLU A 8 -12.29 17.84 27.44
N TRP A 9 -12.30 18.44 26.25
CA TRP A 9 -11.31 18.23 25.20
C TRP A 9 -10.85 19.58 24.64
N GLY A 10 -9.57 19.87 24.74
CA GLY A 10 -9.06 21.22 24.51
C GLY A 10 -9.63 22.18 25.55
N SER A 11 -10.39 23.17 25.09
CA SER A 11 -11.11 24.15 25.93
C SER A 11 -12.60 24.20 25.57
N ASN A 12 -13.15 23.07 25.12
CA ASN A 12 -14.56 22.95 24.74
C ASN A 12 -15.54 22.97 25.92
N GLN A 13 -15.05 22.95 27.17
CA GLN A 13 -15.86 22.97 28.39
C GLN A 13 -16.95 21.88 28.41
N GLN A 14 -16.66 20.74 27.78
CA GLN A 14 -17.59 19.62 27.68
C GLN A 14 -17.63 18.87 29.02
N ALA A 15 -18.83 18.72 29.60
CA ALA A 15 -19.05 18.02 30.87
C ALA A 15 -20.50 17.51 30.97
N ASP A 16 -21.01 16.94 29.88
CA ASP A 16 -22.41 16.51 29.79
C ASP A 16 -22.65 15.19 30.51
N ASP A 17 -23.84 15.06 31.11
CA ASP A 17 -24.40 13.76 31.49
C ASP A 17 -24.80 13.00 30.22
N ILE A 18 -24.15 11.85 29.99
CA ILE A 18 -24.38 11.04 28.79
C ILE A 18 -25.77 10.41 28.72
N GLN A 19 -26.54 10.42 29.82
CA GLN A 19 -27.93 9.96 29.83
C GLN A 19 -28.93 11.08 29.53
N ALA A 20 -28.49 12.34 29.53
CA ALA A 20 -29.36 13.47 29.27
C ALA A 20 -29.76 13.57 27.78
N THR A 21 -31.00 13.98 27.53
CA THR A 21 -31.55 14.18 26.18
C THR A 21 -31.42 15.63 25.68
N THR A 22 -30.91 16.52 26.52
CA THR A 22 -30.68 17.94 26.21
C THR A 22 -29.30 18.36 26.69
N THR A 23 -28.64 19.25 25.94
CA THR A 23 -27.33 19.82 26.31
C THR A 23 -27.27 21.32 25.99
N LYS A 24 -26.24 22.01 26.49
CA LYS A 24 -25.97 23.42 26.23
C LYS A 24 -24.88 23.57 25.17
N TYR A 25 -25.16 24.38 24.15
CA TYR A 25 -24.17 24.78 23.15
C TYR A 25 -23.55 26.14 23.50
N LEU A 26 -22.23 26.14 23.72
CA LEU A 26 -21.51 27.29 24.27
C LEU A 26 -21.00 28.28 23.22
N ARG A 27 -21.11 27.96 21.92
CA ARG A 27 -20.74 28.85 20.81
C ARG A 27 -19.31 29.39 20.88
N LEU A 28 -18.39 28.57 21.38
CA LEU A 28 -16.98 28.93 21.60
C LEU A 28 -16.19 29.11 20.28
N GLY A 29 -16.77 28.72 19.14
CA GLY A 29 -16.11 28.81 17.85
C GLY A 29 -14.96 27.82 17.74
N THR A 30 -14.00 28.08 16.86
CA THR A 30 -12.83 27.20 16.67
C THR A 30 -11.82 27.29 17.81
N ALA A 31 -11.87 28.36 18.63
CA ALA A 31 -10.94 28.61 19.72
C ALA A 31 -10.94 27.52 20.81
N GLN A 32 -12.01 26.75 20.89
CA GLN A 32 -12.15 25.64 21.83
C GLN A 32 -11.25 24.43 21.53
N ASN A 33 -10.69 24.36 20.32
CA ASN A 33 -10.02 23.16 19.84
C ASN A 33 -8.56 23.49 19.45
N PRO A 34 -7.56 22.84 20.09
CA PRO A 34 -6.15 23.15 19.86
C PRO A 34 -5.72 22.88 18.42
N ARG A 35 -6.22 21.81 17.79
CA ARG A 35 -5.93 21.51 16.39
C ARG A 35 -6.46 22.58 15.45
N LYS A 36 -7.68 23.09 15.68
CA LYS A 36 -8.22 24.20 14.87
C LYS A 36 -7.39 25.49 15.01
N MET A 37 -6.88 25.76 16.20
CA MET A 37 -6.03 26.92 16.44
C MET A 37 -4.67 26.80 15.74
N GLU A 38 -4.09 25.60 15.72
CA GLU A 38 -2.90 25.31 14.92
C GLU A 38 -3.17 25.54 13.42
N MET A 39 -4.27 24.99 12.89
CA MET A 39 -4.64 25.14 11.47
C MET A 39 -4.85 26.61 11.09
N ALA A 40 -5.50 27.40 11.95
CA ALA A 40 -5.69 28.84 11.72
C ALA A 40 -4.36 29.60 11.67
N LYS A 41 -3.42 29.28 12.58
CA LYS A 41 -2.07 29.87 12.59
C LYS A 41 -1.31 29.55 11.31
N VAL A 42 -1.25 28.27 10.92
CA VAL A 42 -0.55 27.83 9.70
C VAL A 42 -1.19 28.46 8.46
N GLY A 43 -2.52 28.57 8.40
CA GLY A 43 -3.25 29.24 7.32
C GLY A 43 -2.85 30.72 7.15
N ALA A 44 -2.72 31.45 8.26
CA ALA A 44 -2.24 32.83 8.25
C ALA A 44 -0.78 32.94 7.78
N GLU A 45 0.09 32.04 8.23
CA GLU A 45 1.50 31.98 7.79
C GLU A 45 1.63 31.69 6.29
N ILE A 46 0.83 30.75 5.76
CA ILE A 46 0.79 30.44 4.32
C ILE A 46 0.32 31.66 3.53
N THR A 47 -0.77 32.31 3.96
CA THR A 47 -1.30 33.52 3.31
C THR A 47 -0.21 34.58 3.17
N LYS A 48 0.52 34.86 4.25
CA LYS A 48 1.64 35.80 4.25
C LYS A 48 2.77 35.36 3.33
N LYS A 49 3.15 34.08 3.38
CA LYS A 49 4.27 33.54 2.60
C LYS A 49 4.01 33.56 1.09
N ARG A 50 2.80 33.23 0.65
CA ARG A 50 2.45 33.11 -0.78
C ARG A 50 1.74 34.34 -1.36
N GLY A 51 1.36 35.31 -0.53
CA GLY A 51 0.64 36.52 -0.97
C GLY A 51 -0.79 36.26 -1.46
N LEU A 52 -1.40 35.13 -1.11
CA LEU A 52 -2.73 34.70 -1.55
C LEU A 52 -3.47 34.04 -0.39
N GLN A 53 -4.72 34.46 -0.15
CA GLN A 53 -5.58 33.95 0.93
C GLN A 53 -5.57 32.42 1.00
N ALA A 54 -5.28 31.87 2.17
CA ALA A 54 -5.33 30.43 2.48
C ALA A 54 -6.44 30.13 3.50
N TYR A 55 -6.26 29.08 4.31
CA TYR A 55 -7.24 28.70 5.34
C TYR A 55 -7.47 29.85 6.32
N ASP A 56 -8.73 30.22 6.49
CA ASP A 56 -9.20 31.19 7.48
C ASP A 56 -10.56 30.70 8.03
N PRO A 57 -10.64 30.37 9.33
CA PRO A 57 -11.87 29.87 9.94
C PRO A 57 -13.04 30.87 9.90
N LEU A 58 -12.78 32.17 9.68
CA LEU A 58 -13.81 33.21 9.61
C LEU A 58 -14.51 33.27 8.24
N LEU A 59 -13.97 32.61 7.21
CA LEU A 59 -14.63 32.58 5.89
C LEU A 59 -15.79 31.58 5.82
N HIS A 60 -15.97 30.74 6.85
CA HIS A 60 -17.09 29.80 6.90
C HIS A 60 -18.43 30.54 7.00
N LEU A 61 -19.38 30.21 6.11
CA LEU A 61 -20.74 30.78 6.04
C LEU A 61 -20.79 32.28 6.35
N ALA A 62 -20.02 33.07 5.60
CA ALA A 62 -19.99 34.54 5.71
C ALA A 62 -19.71 35.06 7.14
N GLY A 63 -18.80 34.41 7.88
CA GLY A 63 -18.36 34.90 9.20
C GLY A 63 -18.81 34.05 10.38
N ILE A 64 -19.52 32.94 10.17
CA ILE A 64 -19.93 32.03 11.24
C ILE A 64 -18.89 30.91 11.35
N PRO A 65 -17.92 30.98 12.28
CA PRO A 65 -16.91 29.93 12.40
C PRO A 65 -17.52 28.61 12.89
N LEU A 66 -16.86 27.51 12.54
CA LEU A 66 -17.14 26.19 13.10
C LEU A 66 -17.04 26.19 14.65
N GLY A 67 -17.62 25.20 15.31
CA GLY A 67 -17.59 25.09 16.77
C GLY A 67 -18.70 25.87 17.50
N GLN A 68 -19.85 26.06 16.85
CA GLN A 68 -21.04 26.62 17.52
C GLN A 68 -21.59 25.67 18.60
N ARG A 69 -21.35 24.37 18.43
CA ARG A 69 -21.42 23.32 19.45
C ARG A 69 -20.00 22.86 19.81
N GLN A 70 -19.89 22.08 20.87
CA GLN A 70 -18.64 21.53 21.33
C GLN A 70 -18.02 20.59 20.29
N LEU A 71 -16.74 20.82 19.99
CA LEU A 71 -15.92 19.97 19.15
C LEU A 71 -15.33 18.86 20.05
N THR A 72 -15.75 17.62 19.83
CA THR A 72 -15.47 16.49 20.72
C THR A 72 -14.62 15.43 20.03
N PRO A 73 -13.74 14.73 20.77
CA PRO A 73 -12.77 13.81 20.20
C PRO A 73 -13.42 12.50 19.75
N TYR A 74 -12.67 11.66 19.06
CA TYR A 74 -13.05 10.29 18.72
C TYR A 74 -12.12 9.30 19.42
N THR A 75 -12.68 8.19 19.89
CA THR A 75 -11.90 7.05 20.35
C THR A 75 -11.89 6.01 19.24
N LEU A 76 -10.70 5.57 18.83
CA LEU A 76 -10.58 4.52 17.81
C LEU A 76 -11.11 3.19 18.37
N GLY A 77 -12.01 2.54 17.64
CA GLY A 77 -12.70 1.33 18.09
C GLY A 77 -11.73 0.22 18.50
N GLY A 78 -11.95 -0.39 19.66
CA GLY A 78 -11.08 -1.44 20.20
C GLY A 78 -9.78 -0.95 20.83
N THR A 79 -9.59 0.37 20.98
CA THR A 79 -8.38 0.96 21.57
C THR A 79 -8.73 2.06 22.59
N ASP A 80 -7.71 2.52 23.32
CA ASP A 80 -7.78 3.70 24.19
C ASP A 80 -7.25 4.98 23.51
N ILE A 81 -7.02 4.94 22.19
CA ILE A 81 -6.48 6.09 21.44
C ILE A 81 -7.61 7.10 21.20
N VAL A 82 -7.43 8.31 21.76
CA VAL A 82 -8.35 9.43 21.63
C VAL A 82 -7.72 10.51 20.77
N CYS A 83 -8.41 10.96 19.72
CA CYS A 83 -7.87 11.91 18.75
C CYS A 83 -8.88 12.99 18.35
N ASP A 84 -8.33 14.09 17.85
CA ASP A 84 -9.11 15.10 17.14
C ASP A 84 -9.64 14.55 15.82
N GLY A 85 -10.86 14.94 15.44
CA GLY A 85 -11.47 14.47 14.19
C GLY A 85 -10.69 14.91 12.94
N ASP A 86 -10.00 16.03 13.00
CA ASP A 86 -9.13 16.51 11.92
C ASP A 86 -7.94 15.59 11.67
N ASP A 87 -7.46 14.89 12.70
CA ASP A 87 -6.32 13.94 12.61
C ASP A 87 -6.75 12.61 11.98
N LEU A 88 -8.06 12.42 11.80
CA LEU A 88 -8.66 11.29 11.07
C LEU A 88 -9.03 11.64 9.62
N HIS A 89 -8.75 12.88 9.17
CA HIS A 89 -8.85 13.18 7.75
C HIS A 89 -7.63 12.58 7.03
N TYR A 90 -7.83 11.79 5.97
CA TYR A 90 -6.75 11.03 5.32
C TYR A 90 -5.56 11.90 4.86
N VAL A 91 -5.80 13.16 4.47
CA VAL A 91 -4.72 14.10 4.12
C VAL A 91 -3.78 14.40 5.29
N ASN A 92 -4.28 14.38 6.53
CA ASN A 92 -3.52 14.64 7.75
C ASN A 92 -3.01 13.36 8.42
N ASN A 93 -3.32 12.20 7.85
CA ASN A 93 -3.03 10.90 8.45
C ASN A 93 -2.16 10.06 7.49
N SER A 94 -0.87 9.94 7.82
CA SER A 94 0.08 9.19 7.00
C SER A 94 -0.24 7.69 6.97
N ALA A 95 -0.82 7.13 8.03
CA ALA A 95 -1.21 5.72 8.05
C ALA A 95 -2.33 5.43 7.04
N MET A 96 -3.35 6.29 6.96
CA MET A 96 -4.42 6.15 5.96
C MET A 96 -3.90 6.30 4.52
N GLN A 97 -2.93 7.18 4.29
CA GLN A 97 -2.29 7.30 2.97
C GLN A 97 -1.47 6.06 2.64
N GLN A 98 -0.68 5.58 3.59
CA GLN A 98 0.18 4.41 3.38
C GLN A 98 -0.63 3.12 3.21
N GLU A 99 -1.76 2.97 3.90
CA GLU A 99 -2.69 1.85 3.70
C GLU A 99 -3.16 1.78 2.24
N TRP A 100 -3.57 2.92 1.68
CA TRP A 100 -3.94 2.99 0.26
C TRP A 100 -2.75 2.74 -0.66
N ASP A 101 -1.58 3.31 -0.36
CA ASP A 101 -0.38 3.11 -1.17
C ASP A 101 0.08 1.64 -1.17
N ASP A 102 0.04 0.96 -0.03
CA ASP A 102 0.39 -0.46 0.11
C ASP A 102 -0.55 -1.37 -0.67
N ILE A 103 -1.86 -1.07 -0.70
CA ILE A 103 -2.80 -1.79 -1.58
C ILE A 103 -2.49 -1.48 -3.05
N ARG A 104 -2.41 -0.20 -3.41
CA ARG A 104 -2.25 0.26 -4.80
C ARG A 104 -0.96 -0.23 -5.43
N ARG A 105 0.14 -0.31 -4.67
CA ARG A 105 1.46 -0.74 -5.15
C ARG A 105 1.65 -2.27 -5.17
N THR A 106 0.60 -3.03 -4.85
CA THR A 106 0.65 -4.49 -4.74
C THR A 106 -0.05 -5.19 -5.91
N CYS A 107 0.55 -6.26 -6.42
CA CYS A 107 -0.11 -7.25 -7.27
C CYS A 107 0.43 -8.65 -6.96
N VAL A 108 -0.28 -9.68 -7.40
CA VAL A 108 0.15 -11.08 -7.24
C VAL A 108 0.33 -11.71 -8.62
N VAL A 109 1.39 -12.51 -8.80
CA VAL A 109 1.68 -13.21 -10.06
C VAL A 109 2.04 -14.67 -9.85
N GLY A 110 1.33 -15.57 -10.53
CA GLY A 110 1.66 -17.00 -10.55
C GLY A 110 3.00 -17.29 -11.25
N MET A 111 3.77 -18.24 -10.71
CA MET A 111 5.08 -18.63 -11.24
C MET A 111 5.02 -19.88 -12.12
N ASP A 112 4.01 -20.73 -11.96
CA ASP A 112 3.93 -22.04 -12.60
C ASP A 112 4.00 -21.95 -14.14
N LEU A 113 3.26 -21.03 -14.75
CA LEU A 113 3.29 -20.81 -16.22
C LEU A 113 4.65 -20.29 -16.71
N ALA A 114 5.33 -19.48 -15.90
CA ALA A 114 6.67 -19.00 -16.24
C ALA A 114 7.68 -20.14 -16.18
N HIS A 115 7.60 -20.99 -15.14
CA HIS A 115 8.41 -22.19 -15.01
C HIS A 115 8.16 -23.17 -16.16
N GLU A 116 6.89 -23.42 -16.51
CA GLU A 116 6.55 -24.25 -17.68
C GLU A 116 7.12 -23.70 -18.98
N THR A 117 7.18 -22.37 -19.14
CA THR A 117 7.80 -21.74 -20.32
C THR A 117 9.30 -22.07 -20.37
N LEU A 118 10.01 -21.96 -19.25
CA LEU A 118 11.43 -22.30 -19.16
C LEU A 118 11.68 -23.77 -19.49
N GLU A 119 10.89 -24.67 -18.91
CA GLU A 119 11.02 -26.12 -19.12
C GLU A 119 10.70 -26.52 -20.56
N LYS A 120 9.53 -26.11 -21.07
CA LYS A 120 9.03 -26.59 -22.37
C LYS A 120 9.69 -25.90 -23.55
N ARG A 121 9.97 -24.59 -23.46
CA ARG A 121 10.53 -23.84 -24.61
C ARG A 121 12.04 -23.77 -24.60
N LEU A 122 12.66 -23.78 -23.42
CA LEU A 122 14.12 -23.60 -23.29
C LEU A 122 14.84 -24.83 -22.76
N GLY A 123 14.11 -25.89 -22.37
CA GLY A 123 14.71 -27.11 -21.83
C GLY A 123 15.48 -26.87 -20.52
N LYS A 124 15.10 -25.82 -19.77
CA LYS A 124 15.73 -25.47 -18.50
C LYS A 124 15.04 -26.21 -17.37
N GLU A 125 15.82 -26.70 -16.41
CA GLU A 125 15.29 -27.27 -15.18
C GLU A 125 15.01 -26.14 -14.17
N VAL A 126 13.86 -26.22 -13.50
CA VAL A 126 13.49 -25.31 -12.42
C VAL A 126 13.57 -26.08 -11.11
N THR A 127 14.45 -25.63 -10.21
CA THR A 127 14.67 -26.24 -8.89
C THR A 127 14.46 -25.20 -7.78
N PRO A 128 14.34 -25.62 -6.50
CA PRO A 128 14.36 -24.67 -5.39
C PRO A 128 15.60 -23.76 -5.41
N GLU A 129 16.78 -24.28 -5.81
CA GLU A 129 18.00 -23.46 -5.91
C GLU A 129 17.88 -22.39 -7.00
N SER A 130 17.36 -22.74 -8.19
CA SER A 130 17.17 -21.77 -9.27
C SER A 130 16.11 -20.73 -8.93
N ILE A 131 15.06 -21.13 -8.19
CA ILE A 131 14.03 -20.20 -7.68
C ILE A 131 14.64 -19.25 -6.64
N ASN A 132 15.43 -19.74 -5.69
CA ASN A 132 16.11 -18.89 -4.70
C ASN A 132 17.03 -17.86 -5.37
N TYR A 133 17.83 -18.27 -6.35
CA TYR A 133 18.68 -17.35 -7.10
C TYR A 133 17.85 -16.34 -7.89
N TYR A 134 16.76 -16.78 -8.52
CA TYR A 134 15.81 -15.87 -9.17
C TYR A 134 15.24 -14.83 -8.21
N LEU A 135 14.87 -15.21 -6.99
CA LEU A 135 14.29 -14.30 -5.99
C LEU A 135 15.31 -13.28 -5.46
N GLU A 136 16.59 -13.65 -5.37
CA GLU A 136 17.68 -12.72 -5.07
C GLU A 136 17.85 -11.68 -6.19
N VAL A 137 17.95 -12.15 -7.45
CA VAL A 137 18.05 -11.29 -8.64
C VAL A 137 16.83 -10.36 -8.74
N LEU A 138 15.63 -10.90 -8.48
CA LEU A 138 14.38 -10.16 -8.56
C LEU A 138 14.28 -9.09 -7.48
N ASN A 139 14.70 -9.36 -6.25
CA ASN A 139 14.68 -8.35 -5.18
C ASN A 139 15.73 -7.24 -5.40
N HIS A 140 16.82 -7.51 -6.14
CA HIS A 140 17.70 -6.45 -6.64
C HIS A 140 17.06 -5.65 -7.78
N ALA A 141 16.44 -6.32 -8.76
CA ALA A 141 15.90 -5.65 -9.94
C ALA A 141 14.58 -4.90 -9.67
N MET A 142 13.70 -5.42 -8.81
CA MET A 142 12.33 -4.90 -8.59
C MET A 142 12.30 -3.42 -8.15
N PRO A 143 13.20 -2.94 -7.26
CA PRO A 143 13.29 -1.53 -6.90
C PRO A 143 13.74 -0.61 -8.04
N GLY A 144 14.25 -1.15 -9.15
CA GLY A 144 14.69 -0.38 -10.33
C GLY A 144 16.20 -0.40 -10.56
N ALA A 145 16.86 -1.53 -10.31
CA ALA A 145 18.28 -1.74 -10.58
C ALA A 145 18.53 -2.64 -11.79
N ALA A 146 19.69 -2.50 -12.43
CA ALA A 146 20.02 -3.20 -13.67
C ALA A 146 20.70 -4.55 -13.41
N ILE A 147 20.48 -5.50 -14.34
CA ILE A 147 21.02 -6.88 -14.26
C ILE A 147 21.53 -7.45 -15.59
N VAL A 148 21.47 -6.69 -16.68
CA VAL A 148 21.88 -7.17 -18.02
C VAL A 148 22.68 -6.12 -18.78
N GLN A 149 22.12 -4.92 -18.98
CA GLN A 149 22.74 -3.91 -19.82
C GLN A 149 23.84 -3.15 -19.08
N GLU A 150 24.89 -2.78 -19.81
CA GLU A 150 25.94 -1.86 -19.36
C GLU A 150 25.44 -0.40 -19.36
N MET A 151 26.08 0.48 -18.57
CA MET A 151 25.86 1.93 -18.53
C MET A 151 24.42 2.34 -18.16
N MET A 152 23.80 1.60 -17.24
CA MET A 152 22.46 1.90 -16.75
C MET A 152 22.49 2.94 -15.62
N VAL A 153 21.37 3.67 -15.49
CA VAL A 153 21.08 4.48 -14.30
C VAL A 153 20.01 3.76 -13.49
N GLU A 154 20.06 3.92 -12.17
CA GLU A 154 19.27 3.12 -11.23
C GLU A 154 18.56 4.02 -10.22
N THR A 155 17.51 3.50 -9.59
CA THR A 155 16.87 4.20 -8.46
C THR A 155 17.82 4.20 -7.25
N HIS A 156 17.80 5.28 -6.46
CA HIS A 156 18.58 5.32 -5.24
C HIS A 156 17.94 4.38 -4.19
N PRO A 157 18.63 3.37 -3.65
CA PRO A 157 18.00 2.36 -2.79
C PRO A 157 17.24 2.93 -1.58
N ALA A 158 17.74 4.01 -0.97
CA ALA A 158 17.07 4.70 0.15
C ALA A 158 15.74 5.41 -0.20
N LEU A 159 15.32 5.43 -1.46
CA LEU A 159 14.02 5.98 -1.89
C LEU A 159 13.02 4.88 -2.27
N VAL A 160 13.44 3.62 -2.24
CA VAL A 160 12.70 2.45 -2.73
C VAL A 160 12.90 1.24 -1.81
N ASP A 161 13.26 1.47 -0.55
CA ASP A 161 13.51 0.46 0.47
C ASP A 161 12.23 -0.29 0.91
N ASP A 162 11.07 0.26 0.58
CA ASP A 162 9.76 -0.37 0.77
C ASP A 162 9.38 -1.37 -0.34
N CYS A 163 10.18 -1.45 -1.41
CA CYS A 163 9.95 -2.31 -2.57
C CYS A 163 10.59 -3.69 -2.38
N TYR A 164 9.79 -4.75 -2.53
CA TYR A 164 10.29 -6.12 -2.43
C TYR A 164 9.32 -7.12 -3.07
N VAL A 165 9.82 -8.35 -3.26
CA VAL A 165 9.04 -9.50 -3.69
C VAL A 165 9.21 -10.64 -2.70
N LYS A 166 8.08 -11.23 -2.30
CA LYS A 166 8.04 -12.51 -1.60
C LYS A 166 7.20 -13.52 -2.35
N VAL A 167 7.33 -14.79 -1.98
CA VAL A 167 6.57 -15.88 -2.55
C VAL A 167 5.76 -16.61 -1.48
N PHE A 168 4.64 -17.19 -1.90
CA PHE A 168 3.91 -18.20 -1.14
C PHE A 168 3.51 -19.33 -2.06
N THR A 169 3.44 -20.54 -1.51
CA THR A 169 3.07 -21.74 -2.24
C THR A 169 2.25 -22.65 -1.34
N GLY A 170 1.34 -23.42 -1.93
CA GLY A 170 0.68 -24.52 -1.21
C GLY A 170 1.46 -25.84 -1.29
N ASP A 171 2.60 -25.87 -1.98
CA ASP A 171 3.53 -27.01 -1.96
C ASP A 171 4.52 -26.89 -0.79
N ASP A 172 4.20 -27.52 0.34
CA ASP A 172 5.04 -27.49 1.54
C ASP A 172 6.46 -28.00 1.28
N ALA A 173 6.65 -28.96 0.36
CA ALA A 173 7.97 -29.47 0.03
C ALA A 173 8.83 -28.45 -0.72
N LEU A 174 8.23 -27.64 -1.60
CA LEU A 174 8.93 -26.53 -2.23
C LEU A 174 9.23 -25.44 -1.20
N LYS A 175 8.22 -25.06 -0.39
CA LYS A 175 8.35 -24.03 0.65
C LYS A 175 9.56 -24.28 1.56
N ASP A 176 9.74 -25.53 2.01
CA ASP A 176 10.79 -25.90 2.97
C ASP A 176 12.22 -25.78 2.39
N GLU A 177 12.36 -25.73 1.05
CA GLU A 177 13.64 -25.58 0.34
C GLU A 177 13.92 -24.14 -0.12
N LEU A 178 12.93 -23.24 0.00
CA LEU A 178 13.10 -21.83 -0.34
C LEU A 178 13.74 -21.06 0.83
N ASP A 179 14.55 -20.06 0.50
CA ASP A 179 15.14 -19.18 1.51
C ASP A 179 14.03 -18.45 2.26
N PRO A 180 13.93 -18.62 3.60
CA PRO A 180 12.88 -18.02 4.40
C PRO A 180 12.76 -16.50 4.30
N GLN A 181 13.82 -15.80 3.87
CA GLN A 181 13.75 -14.34 3.67
C GLN A 181 12.72 -13.95 2.60
N PHE A 182 12.52 -14.80 1.60
CA PHE A 182 11.58 -14.59 0.50
C PHE A 182 10.21 -15.21 0.72
N VAL A 183 10.01 -16.03 1.75
CA VAL A 183 8.77 -16.80 1.93
C VAL A 183 7.76 -16.08 2.82
N ILE A 184 6.50 -16.04 2.38
CA ILE A 184 5.32 -15.81 3.23
C ILE A 184 4.79 -17.18 3.63
N ASP A 185 5.15 -17.62 4.83
CA ASP A 185 4.78 -18.94 5.35
C ASP A 185 3.31 -18.97 5.79
N ILE A 186 2.47 -19.64 5.00
CA ILE A 186 1.03 -19.76 5.22
C ILE A 186 0.73 -20.40 6.60
N ASP A 187 1.50 -21.41 7.01
CA ASP A 187 1.26 -22.12 8.27
C ASP A 187 1.64 -21.26 9.49
N LYS A 188 2.58 -20.33 9.31
CA LYS A 188 2.96 -19.36 10.35
C LYS A 188 2.01 -18.16 10.43
N MET A 189 1.47 -17.72 9.29
CA MET A 189 0.64 -16.51 9.21
C MET A 189 -0.83 -16.76 9.57
N PHE A 190 -1.30 -18.01 9.43
CA PHE A 190 -2.70 -18.36 9.60
C PHE A 190 -2.88 -19.45 10.65
N ARG A 191 -4.07 -19.47 11.28
CA ARG A 191 -4.48 -20.60 12.10
C ARG A 191 -4.52 -21.89 11.27
N PRO A 192 -4.30 -23.08 11.85
CA PRO A 192 -4.21 -24.33 11.09
C PRO A 192 -5.42 -24.62 10.19
N ASP A 193 -6.63 -24.30 10.64
CA ASP A 193 -7.87 -24.46 9.86
C ASP A 193 -7.92 -23.53 8.64
N HIS A 194 -7.48 -22.28 8.78
CA HIS A 194 -7.40 -21.32 7.68
C HIS A 194 -6.24 -21.65 6.73
N ALA A 195 -5.08 -22.04 7.25
CA ALA A 195 -3.92 -22.45 6.44
C ALA A 195 -4.28 -23.65 5.55
N ALA A 196 -4.98 -24.66 6.10
CA ALA A 196 -5.47 -25.80 5.33
C ALA A 196 -6.44 -25.39 4.22
N GLN A 197 -7.36 -24.46 4.48
CA GLN A 197 -8.28 -23.94 3.46
C GLN A 197 -7.54 -23.20 2.33
N ILE A 198 -6.56 -22.36 2.67
CA ILE A 198 -5.77 -21.62 1.69
C ILE A 198 -4.99 -22.59 0.81
N LYS A 199 -4.23 -23.52 1.41
CA LYS A 199 -3.44 -24.52 0.67
C LYS A 199 -4.32 -25.42 -0.20
N ALA A 200 -5.50 -25.82 0.28
CA ALA A 200 -6.46 -26.56 -0.52
C ALA A 200 -6.99 -25.74 -1.71
N SER A 201 -7.18 -24.43 -1.55
CA SER A 201 -7.70 -23.55 -2.60
C SER A 201 -6.67 -23.27 -3.70
N ILE A 202 -5.40 -23.07 -3.34
CA ILE A 202 -4.34 -22.75 -4.31
C ILE A 202 -3.63 -24.00 -4.84
N GLY A 203 -3.89 -25.18 -4.23
CA GLY A 203 -3.22 -26.43 -4.59
C GLY A 203 -1.72 -26.32 -4.34
N LYS A 204 -0.91 -26.80 -5.30
CA LYS A 204 0.57 -26.72 -5.26
C LYS A 204 1.13 -25.51 -6.03
N ALA A 205 0.28 -24.60 -6.46
CA ALA A 205 0.70 -23.43 -7.23
C ALA A 205 1.56 -22.48 -6.39
N THR A 206 2.45 -21.76 -7.06
CA THR A 206 3.39 -20.82 -6.43
C THR A 206 3.15 -19.41 -6.96
N PHE A 207 3.11 -18.44 -6.06
CA PHE A 207 2.78 -17.05 -6.37
C PHE A 207 3.81 -16.09 -5.81
N GLN A 208 4.02 -15.00 -6.53
CA GLN A 208 4.80 -13.84 -6.11
C GLN A 208 3.86 -12.77 -5.59
N ALA A 209 4.03 -12.34 -4.34
CA ALA A 209 3.47 -11.10 -3.82
C ALA A 209 4.47 -9.98 -4.06
N VAL A 210 4.12 -9.04 -4.95
CA VAL A 210 5.01 -7.98 -5.38
C VAL A 210 4.51 -6.64 -4.88
N HIS A 211 5.41 -5.87 -4.27
CA HIS A 211 5.14 -4.53 -3.79
C HIS A 211 6.13 -3.56 -4.44
N ILE A 212 5.67 -2.75 -5.40
CA ILE A 212 6.53 -1.76 -6.08
C ILE A 212 6.78 -0.55 -5.15
N PRO A 213 7.73 0.36 -5.46
CA PRO A 213 8.04 1.46 -4.54
C PRO A 213 6.85 2.42 -4.36
N THR A 214 6.58 2.82 -3.11
CA THR A 214 5.54 3.82 -2.78
C THR A 214 5.77 5.12 -3.53
N VAL A 215 7.02 5.57 -3.66
CA VAL A 215 7.34 6.81 -4.40
C VAL A 215 6.92 6.74 -5.88
N VAL A 216 7.01 5.55 -6.49
CA VAL A 216 6.55 5.31 -7.87
C VAL A 216 5.03 5.34 -7.92
N SER A 217 4.36 4.62 -7.01
CA SER A 217 2.89 4.58 -6.94
C SER A 217 2.27 5.96 -6.71
N ARG A 218 2.90 6.80 -5.89
CA ARG A 218 2.47 8.18 -5.62
C ARG A 218 2.72 9.12 -6.81
N THR A 219 3.74 8.85 -7.63
CA THR A 219 4.07 9.63 -8.83
C THR A 219 3.18 9.25 -10.02
N ALA A 220 2.79 7.97 -10.11
CA ALA A 220 1.99 7.41 -11.18
C ALA A 220 0.55 7.08 -10.69
N ASP A 221 0.06 5.89 -11.00
CA ASP A 221 -1.26 5.40 -10.62
C ASP A 221 -1.26 3.88 -10.30
N GLY A 222 -2.43 3.27 -10.13
CA GLY A 222 -2.55 1.83 -9.87
C GLY A 222 -2.22 0.94 -11.07
N GLY A 223 -2.50 1.41 -12.30
CA GLY A 223 -2.15 0.69 -13.53
C GLY A 223 -0.64 0.58 -13.75
N GLN A 224 0.17 1.40 -13.08
CA GLN A 224 1.63 1.28 -13.08
C GLN A 224 2.11 -0.02 -12.42
N THR A 225 1.40 -0.54 -11.42
CA THR A 225 1.89 -1.63 -10.54
C THR A 225 2.19 -2.91 -11.31
N SER A 226 1.21 -3.47 -12.02
CA SER A 226 1.39 -4.71 -12.79
C SER A 226 2.39 -4.53 -13.93
N ARG A 227 2.46 -3.33 -14.52
CA ARG A 227 3.42 -3.03 -15.58
C ARG A 227 4.86 -2.98 -15.07
N TRP A 228 5.11 -2.25 -13.97
CA TRP A 228 6.44 -2.16 -13.35
C TRP A 228 6.94 -3.55 -12.97
N MET A 229 6.12 -4.29 -12.22
CA MET A 229 6.44 -5.63 -11.78
C MET A 229 6.80 -6.54 -12.95
N ALA A 230 6.00 -6.56 -14.02
CA ALA A 230 6.24 -7.46 -15.15
C ALA A 230 7.55 -7.17 -15.89
N MET A 231 8.00 -5.90 -15.91
CA MET A 231 9.31 -5.57 -16.51
C MET A 231 10.44 -6.20 -15.71
N GLN A 232 10.40 -6.07 -14.39
CA GLN A 232 11.48 -6.56 -13.53
C GLN A 232 11.45 -8.10 -13.40
N VAL A 233 10.26 -8.71 -13.40
CA VAL A 233 10.10 -10.18 -13.52
C VAL A 233 10.72 -10.70 -14.81
N GLY A 234 10.43 -10.06 -15.96
CA GLY A 234 11.00 -10.46 -17.24
C GLY A 234 12.53 -10.36 -17.27
N MET A 235 13.09 -9.25 -16.80
CA MET A 235 14.55 -9.08 -16.71
C MET A 235 15.19 -10.10 -15.77
N SER A 236 14.53 -10.40 -14.65
CA SER A 236 15.06 -11.35 -13.65
C SER A 236 15.06 -12.77 -14.16
N PHE A 237 14.03 -13.18 -14.92
CA PHE A 237 14.04 -14.47 -15.61
C PHE A 237 15.16 -14.52 -16.66
N ILE A 238 15.36 -13.45 -17.44
CA ILE A 238 16.45 -13.38 -18.42
C ILE A 238 17.80 -13.62 -17.75
N SER A 239 18.07 -12.92 -16.65
CA SER A 239 19.36 -13.01 -15.95
C SER A 239 19.52 -14.34 -15.20
N ALA A 240 18.58 -14.67 -14.32
CA ALA A 240 18.68 -15.80 -13.40
C ALA A 240 18.71 -17.16 -14.13
N TYR A 241 18.01 -17.25 -15.26
CA TYR A 241 17.96 -18.48 -16.05
C TYR A 241 18.85 -18.43 -17.29
N HIS A 242 19.68 -17.40 -17.47
CA HIS A 242 20.57 -17.27 -18.64
C HIS A 242 19.82 -17.45 -19.96
N MET A 243 18.75 -16.68 -20.14
CA MET A 243 18.03 -16.61 -21.41
C MET A 243 18.72 -15.62 -22.35
N CYS A 244 18.41 -15.70 -23.64
CA CYS A 244 18.76 -14.60 -24.54
C CYS A 244 17.95 -13.35 -24.13
N ALA A 245 18.65 -12.22 -23.99
CA ALA A 245 18.04 -10.94 -23.60
C ALA A 245 17.18 -10.35 -24.74
N GLY A 246 15.98 -10.89 -24.92
CA GLY A 246 15.01 -10.48 -25.94
C GLY A 246 14.67 -11.57 -26.97
N GLU A 247 14.58 -12.84 -26.57
CA GLU A 247 14.08 -13.91 -27.45
C GLU A 247 12.56 -14.13 -27.36
N ALA A 248 12.01 -14.93 -28.27
CA ALA A 248 10.57 -15.18 -28.35
C ALA A 248 9.96 -15.78 -27.07
N ALA A 249 10.71 -16.54 -26.29
CA ALA A 249 10.23 -17.08 -25.01
C ALA A 249 10.00 -15.98 -23.96
N VAL A 250 10.71 -14.84 -24.05
CA VAL A 250 10.50 -13.70 -23.13
C VAL A 250 9.10 -13.09 -23.32
N ALA A 251 8.52 -13.18 -24.50
CA ALA A 251 7.15 -12.71 -24.74
C ALA A 251 6.10 -13.54 -23.96
N ASP A 252 6.31 -14.85 -23.80
CA ASP A 252 5.42 -15.71 -23.02
C ASP A 252 5.52 -15.35 -21.52
N LEU A 253 6.72 -15.05 -21.03
CA LEU A 253 6.92 -14.56 -19.67
C LEU A 253 6.23 -13.21 -19.46
N ALA A 254 6.34 -12.29 -20.43
CA ALA A 254 5.66 -11.00 -20.38
C ALA A 254 4.13 -11.15 -20.39
N PHE A 255 3.58 -12.04 -21.22
CA PHE A 255 2.15 -12.30 -21.25
C PHE A 255 1.66 -12.95 -19.95
N THR A 256 2.44 -13.88 -19.40
CA THR A 256 2.18 -14.51 -18.10
C THR A 256 2.13 -13.48 -17.00
N ALA A 257 3.17 -12.65 -16.86
CA ALA A 257 3.27 -11.66 -15.79
C ALA A 257 2.21 -10.54 -15.90
N LYS A 258 1.78 -10.19 -17.11
CA LYS A 258 0.85 -9.06 -17.34
C LYS A 258 -0.62 -9.47 -17.45
N HIS A 259 -0.91 -10.75 -17.66
CA HIS A 259 -2.29 -11.22 -17.89
C HIS A 259 -2.51 -12.63 -17.33
N ALA A 260 -1.89 -13.66 -17.91
CA ALA A 260 -2.33 -15.05 -17.66
C ALA A 260 -2.09 -15.54 -16.23
N GLY A 261 -1.05 -15.03 -15.56
CA GLY A 261 -0.75 -15.31 -14.16
C GLY A 261 -1.02 -14.14 -13.22
N LEU A 262 -1.51 -13.00 -13.72
CA LEU A 262 -1.68 -11.77 -12.94
C LEU A 262 -2.99 -11.78 -12.14
N ILE A 263 -2.90 -11.34 -10.89
CA ILE A 263 -4.03 -11.01 -10.03
C ILE A 263 -3.84 -9.56 -9.58
N GLU A 264 -4.68 -8.67 -10.10
CA GLU A 264 -4.74 -7.27 -9.68
C GLU A 264 -5.61 -7.10 -8.43
N MET A 265 -5.38 -6.02 -7.67
CA MET A 265 -6.23 -5.71 -6.51
C MET A 265 -7.62 -5.23 -6.92
N SER A 266 -7.76 -4.72 -8.15
CA SER A 266 -9.02 -4.27 -8.72
C SER A 266 -8.94 -4.19 -10.25
N GLU A 267 -10.07 -4.32 -10.91
CA GLU A 267 -10.20 -4.18 -12.37
C GLU A 267 -10.45 -2.73 -12.81
N MET A 268 -10.23 -2.46 -14.10
CA MET A 268 -10.47 -1.15 -14.70
C MET A 268 -11.92 -0.66 -14.56
N LEU A 269 -12.08 0.66 -14.43
CA LEU A 269 -13.39 1.32 -14.31
C LEU A 269 -13.92 1.82 -15.67
N PRO A 270 -15.26 1.88 -15.85
CA PRO A 270 -15.86 2.35 -17.09
C PRO A 270 -15.57 3.83 -17.35
N ALA A 271 -15.67 4.24 -18.61
CA ALA A 271 -15.23 5.55 -19.12
C ALA A 271 -15.66 6.78 -18.30
N ARG A 272 -16.86 6.77 -17.70
CA ARG A 272 -17.37 7.89 -16.87
C ARG A 272 -16.51 8.12 -15.62
N ARG A 273 -15.87 7.07 -15.11
CA ARG A 273 -14.97 7.10 -13.94
C ARG A 273 -13.63 6.43 -14.29
N ALA A 274 -13.13 6.68 -15.49
CA ALA A 274 -11.98 5.98 -16.06
C ALA A 274 -10.77 5.95 -15.11
N ARG A 275 -10.43 4.74 -14.71
CA ARG A 275 -9.22 4.34 -13.98
C ARG A 275 -8.82 2.98 -14.55
N GLY A 276 -7.53 2.84 -14.86
CA GLY A 276 -6.98 1.57 -15.31
C GLY A 276 -6.48 0.75 -14.14
#